data_AF-A0AAV9JNA9-F1
#
_entry.id   AF-A0AAV9JNA9-F1
#
_cell.length_a   1.000
_cell.length_b   1.000
_cell.length_c   1.000
_cell.angle_alpha   90.00
_cell.angle_beta   90.00
_cell.angle_gamma   90.00
#
_symmetry.space_group_name_H-M   'P 1'
#
loop_
_entity.id
_entity.type
_entity.pdbx_description
1 polymer ?
#
loop_
_entity_poly.entity_id
_entity_poly.type
_entity_poly.pdbx_seq_one_letter_code
_entity_poly.pdbx_strand_id
1 'polypeptide(L)'
;MEALLTLSFDNLSSRDTSRIRKGLRQIEGLLAQIALSSARLSPHKRRKSSAINDNNNNNHNVKQAECKKLGELRRDAAFREFFRLQEGFRWNVASRLIATLERLMGLHSASTTDLVILSTLDLLQGVLLLHPPSRTLFNREDYMNLLLDLLDASNPPKIQSQALLVLVTALLANPKNTRTFETIDGLLTVTSLFKSRSTAKEVKMRTLEFLYFYLMPEAPPTTSASAPNTVAALGLQRSPSKLQQSKQQALAGHARTHSGDSDRMDIDEDGPKATKTTDDKQRLLGRHLNNVAELVQDLQENAVFGGAAAA
;
A
#
# COMPACT_ATOMS: atom_id res chain seq x y z
N MET A 1 13.41 -8.47 17.87
CA MET A 1 12.89 -8.43 16.48
C MET A 1 14.03 -8.37 15.47
N GLU A 2 14.98 -7.44 15.64
CA GLU A 2 16.15 -7.29 14.77
C GLU A 2 16.90 -8.61 14.49
N ALA A 3 17.26 -9.38 15.52
CA ALA A 3 17.96 -10.66 15.34
C ALA A 3 17.18 -11.68 14.47
N LEU A 4 15.85 -11.68 14.56
CA LEU A 4 15.00 -12.52 13.72
C LEU A 4 15.02 -12.03 12.28
N LEU A 5 14.95 -10.71 12.07
CA LEU A 5 15.07 -10.11 10.74
C LEU A 5 16.45 -10.40 10.13
N THR A 6 17.54 -10.28 10.88
CA THR A 6 18.90 -10.65 10.43
C THR A 6 18.91 -12.08 9.89
N LEU A 7 18.48 -13.04 10.71
CA LEU A 7 18.48 -14.45 10.32
C LEU A 7 17.58 -14.72 9.12
N SER A 8 16.45 -14.01 9.03
CA SER A 8 15.53 -14.12 7.90
C SER A 8 16.17 -13.59 6.62
N PHE A 9 16.83 -12.44 6.69
CA PHE A 9 17.49 -11.82 5.53
C PHE A 9 18.73 -12.60 5.06
N ASP A 10 19.47 -13.23 5.97
CA ASP A 10 20.55 -14.15 5.62
C ASP A 10 20.02 -15.37 4.85
N ASN A 11 18.81 -15.83 5.17
CA ASN A 11 18.15 -16.89 4.43
C ASN A 11 17.59 -16.41 3.08
N LEU A 12 17.00 -15.20 3.02
CA LEU A 12 16.47 -14.59 1.79
C LEU A 12 17.54 -14.21 0.76
N SER A 13 18.76 -13.90 1.21
CA SER A 13 19.90 -13.57 0.34
C SER A 13 20.53 -14.81 -0.32
N SER A 14 20.14 -16.01 0.12
CA SER A 14 20.61 -17.28 -0.47
C SER A 14 20.10 -17.48 -1.90
N ARG A 15 20.79 -18.33 -2.67
CA ARG A 15 20.32 -18.85 -3.96
C ARG A 15 19.53 -20.16 -3.83
N ASP A 16 19.56 -20.79 -2.65
CA ASP A 16 18.81 -22.01 -2.39
C ASP A 16 17.35 -21.68 -2.04
N THR A 17 16.42 -22.13 -2.89
CA THR A 17 14.97 -21.98 -2.72
C THR A 17 14.45 -22.53 -1.39
N SER A 18 15.11 -23.55 -0.80
CA SER A 18 14.78 -24.06 0.53
C SER A 18 15.12 -23.06 1.63
N ARG A 19 16.29 -22.42 1.55
CA ARG A 19 16.69 -21.35 2.48
C ARG A 19 15.81 -20.12 2.32
N ILE A 20 15.52 -19.69 1.09
CA ILE A 20 14.61 -18.56 0.84
C ILE A 20 13.25 -18.84 1.50
N ARG A 21 12.67 -20.02 1.27
CA ARG A 21 11.39 -20.43 1.89
C ARG A 21 11.45 -20.38 3.43
N LYS A 22 12.57 -20.77 4.03
CA LYS A 22 12.77 -20.66 5.49
C LYS A 22 12.77 -19.19 5.94
N GLY A 23 13.44 -18.31 5.21
CA GLY A 23 13.44 -16.86 5.48
C GLY A 23 12.05 -16.25 5.38
N LEU A 24 11.29 -16.59 4.33
CA LEU A 24 9.91 -16.13 4.16
C LEU A 24 9.01 -16.58 5.31
N ARG A 25 9.08 -17.86 5.73
CA ARG A 25 8.31 -18.38 6.88
C ARG A 25 8.65 -17.69 8.19
N GLN A 26 9.91 -17.28 8.39
CA GLN A 26 10.32 -16.54 9.58
C GLN A 26 9.68 -15.14 9.61
N ILE A 27 9.66 -14.45 8.48
CA ILE A 27 8.97 -13.15 8.33
C ILE A 27 7.47 -13.32 8.51
N GLU A 28 6.86 -14.30 7.85
CA GLU A 28 5.44 -14.63 7.99
C GLU A 28 5.07 -14.88 9.45
N GLY A 29 5.86 -15.69 10.17
CA GLY A 29 5.65 -15.96 11.59
C GLY A 29 5.76 -14.71 12.47
N LEU A 30 6.66 -13.79 12.14
CA LEU A 30 6.75 -12.48 12.82
C LEU A 30 5.49 -11.64 12.56
N LEU A 31 5.05 -11.52 11.31
CA LEU A 31 3.84 -10.76 10.95
C LEU A 31 2.58 -11.36 11.57
N ALA A 32 2.47 -12.69 11.62
CA ALA A 32 1.36 -13.38 12.27
C ALA A 32 1.28 -13.06 13.77
N GLN A 33 2.41 -13.01 14.48
CA GLN A 33 2.44 -12.63 15.90
C GLN A 33 2.00 -11.18 16.13
N ILE A 34 2.29 -10.30 15.19
CA ILE A 34 1.88 -8.90 15.23
C ILE A 34 0.37 -8.79 14.97
N ALA A 35 -0.13 -9.44 13.92
CA ALA A 35 -1.49 -9.30 13.42
C ALA A 35 -2.55 -10.06 14.23
N LEU A 36 -2.21 -11.18 14.86
CA LEU A 36 -3.17 -12.02 15.59
C LEU A 36 -3.31 -11.56 17.04
N SER A 37 -4.55 -11.54 17.55
CA SER A 37 -4.83 -11.34 18.97
C SER A 37 -4.12 -12.42 19.78
N SER A 38 -3.34 -12.01 20.78
CA SER A 38 -2.69 -12.95 21.68
C SER A 38 -3.74 -13.54 22.63
N ALA A 39 -4.57 -14.44 22.11
CA ALA A 39 -5.27 -15.40 22.94
C ALA A 39 -4.23 -16.40 23.47
N ARG A 40 -3.41 -15.93 24.43
CA ARG A 40 -2.47 -16.68 25.26
C ARG A 40 -1.92 -17.94 24.58
N LEU A 41 -0.97 -17.78 23.66
CA LEU A 41 -0.06 -18.87 23.32
C LEU A 41 0.87 -19.11 24.52
N SER A 42 0.33 -19.78 25.55
CA SER A 42 1.13 -20.29 26.67
C SER A 42 2.17 -21.27 26.11
N PRO A 43 3.47 -21.15 26.45
CA PRO A 43 4.53 -21.99 25.91
C PRO A 43 4.40 -23.49 26.25
N HIS A 44 3.47 -23.87 27.14
CA HIS A 44 3.44 -25.22 27.73
C HIS A 44 2.68 -26.30 26.97
N LYS A 45 2.08 -26.02 25.80
CA LYS A 45 1.28 -27.03 25.06
C LYS A 45 1.76 -27.31 23.64
N ARG A 46 3.07 -27.27 23.40
CA ARG A 46 3.70 -27.65 22.11
C ARG A 46 4.36 -29.04 22.13
N ARG A 47 3.77 -30.01 22.82
CA ARG A 47 4.15 -31.41 22.67
C ARG A 47 2.94 -32.27 22.29
N LYS A 48 3.10 -32.96 21.15
CA LYS A 48 2.23 -33.95 20.50
C LYS A 48 1.04 -33.42 19.70
N SER A 49 1.24 -33.35 18.38
CA SER A 49 0.26 -33.87 17.41
C SER A 49 0.92 -34.02 16.04
N SER A 50 1.73 -35.07 15.91
CA SER A 50 2.06 -35.69 14.63
C SER A 50 1.36 -37.06 14.62
N ALA A 51 0.19 -37.13 14.01
CA ALA A 51 -0.40 -38.36 13.45
C ALA A 51 -1.76 -38.01 12.81
N ILE A 52 -1.88 -38.39 11.55
CA ILE A 52 -3.12 -38.51 10.79
C ILE A 52 -4.02 -39.55 11.48
N ASN A 53 -5.29 -39.23 11.73
CA ASN A 53 -6.39 -40.17 11.53
C ASN A 53 -7.75 -39.46 11.43
N ASP A 54 -8.51 -39.84 10.41
CA ASP A 54 -9.93 -39.54 10.22
C ASP A 54 -10.80 -40.19 11.30
N ASN A 55 -11.74 -39.43 11.89
CA ASN A 55 -13.19 -39.65 11.82
C ASN A 55 -13.94 -38.96 12.99
N ASN A 56 -14.95 -38.18 12.59
CA ASN A 56 -16.24 -37.91 13.23
C ASN A 56 -16.38 -37.35 14.66
N ASN A 57 -17.00 -36.17 14.65
CA ASN A 57 -18.05 -35.64 15.54
C ASN A 57 -17.71 -35.02 16.90
N ASN A 58 -18.18 -33.76 16.98
CA ASN A 58 -18.72 -33.06 18.15
C ASN A 58 -17.77 -32.47 19.19
N ASN A 59 -17.17 -31.32 18.85
CA ASN A 59 -17.26 -30.05 19.59
C ASN A 59 -16.16 -29.09 19.10
N HIS A 60 -16.42 -28.33 18.03
CA HIS A 60 -15.51 -27.27 17.60
C HIS A 60 -15.77 -25.98 18.38
N ASN A 61 -15.16 -25.90 19.57
CA ASN A 61 -14.79 -24.61 20.16
C ASN A 61 -13.26 -24.41 20.01
N VAL A 62 -12.77 -24.53 18.77
CA VAL A 62 -11.42 -24.09 18.42
C VAL A 62 -11.51 -22.56 18.38
N LYS A 63 -11.08 -21.90 19.46
CA LYS A 63 -10.85 -20.45 19.46
C LYS A 63 -9.79 -20.15 18.39
N GLN A 64 -10.23 -19.91 17.15
CA GLN A 64 -9.41 -19.32 16.10
C GLN A 64 -8.88 -17.99 16.65
N ALA A 65 -7.57 -17.76 16.53
CA ALA A 65 -6.98 -16.50 16.94
C ALA A 65 -7.64 -15.38 16.12
N GLU A 66 -8.39 -14.49 16.78
CA GLU A 66 -9.07 -13.40 16.09
C GLU A 66 -8.02 -12.40 15.57
N CYS A 67 -8.17 -11.98 14.31
CA CYS A 67 -7.29 -10.98 13.72
C CYS A 67 -7.56 -9.61 14.37
N LYS A 68 -6.51 -8.92 14.83
CA LYS A 68 -6.64 -7.56 15.38
C LYS A 68 -7.11 -6.62 14.28
N LYS A 69 -7.98 -5.66 14.60
CA LYS A 69 -8.33 -4.61 13.64
C LYS A 69 -7.09 -3.74 13.38
N LEU A 70 -6.95 -3.22 12.15
CA LEU A 70 -5.79 -2.39 11.78
C LEU A 70 -5.62 -1.15 12.68
N GLY A 71 -6.72 -0.58 13.16
CA GLY A 71 -6.70 0.53 14.12
C GLY A 71 -6.15 0.15 15.51
N GLU A 72 -6.31 -1.10 15.94
CA GLU A 72 -5.82 -1.61 17.23
C GLU A 72 -4.31 -1.87 17.20
N LEU A 73 -3.77 -2.26 16.04
CA LEU A 73 -2.34 -2.51 15.84
C LEU A 73 -1.48 -1.30 16.18
N ARG A 74 -1.96 -0.07 15.95
CA ARG A 74 -1.22 1.17 16.27
C ARG A 74 -0.90 1.32 17.76
N ARG A 75 -1.58 0.59 18.65
CA ARG A 75 -1.33 0.59 20.10
C ARG A 75 -0.43 -0.56 20.55
N ASP A 76 -0.21 -1.55 19.69
CA ASP A 76 0.61 -2.72 19.99
C ASP A 76 2.11 -2.36 19.96
N ALA A 77 2.83 -2.68 21.03
CA ALA A 77 4.26 -2.37 21.16
C ALA A 77 5.11 -3.12 20.13
N ALA A 78 4.77 -4.37 19.81
CA ALA A 78 5.48 -5.14 18.78
C ALA A 78 5.22 -4.56 17.39
N PHE A 79 4.00 -4.12 17.09
CA PHE A 79 3.72 -3.44 15.82
C PHE A 79 4.51 -2.13 15.70
N ARG A 80 4.54 -1.30 16.76
CA ARG A 80 5.31 -0.04 16.76
C ARG A 80 6.80 -0.26 16.51
N GLU A 81 7.38 -1.27 17.16
CA GLU A 81 8.78 -1.61 16.96
C GLU A 81 9.03 -2.14 15.55
N PHE A 82 8.14 -3.01 15.03
CA PHE A 82 8.21 -3.46 13.64
C PHE A 82 8.17 -2.27 12.68
N PHE A 83 7.19 -1.38 12.84
CA PHE A 83 7.01 -0.18 12.03
C PHE A 83 8.27 0.69 12.06
N ARG A 84 8.81 0.97 13.25
CA ARG A 84 10.07 1.73 13.43
C ARG A 84 11.24 1.10 12.68
N LEU A 85 11.36 -0.24 12.72
CA LEU A 85 12.41 -0.94 11.99
C LEU A 85 12.23 -0.83 10.47
N GLN A 86 10.98 -0.78 9.98
CA GLN A 86 10.71 -0.66 8.54
C GLN A 86 11.11 0.71 7.95
N GLU A 87 11.14 1.77 8.75
CA GLU A 87 11.65 3.08 8.33
C GLU A 87 13.16 3.08 8.03
N GLY A 88 13.91 2.13 8.61
CA GLY A 88 15.33 1.98 8.38
C GLY A 88 15.67 1.15 7.15
N PHE A 89 16.62 1.60 6.33
CA PHE A 89 17.10 0.84 5.16
C PHE A 89 17.61 -0.57 5.50
N ARG A 90 18.18 -0.75 6.70
CA ARG A 90 18.77 -2.03 7.15
C ARG A 90 17.73 -3.11 7.36
N TRP A 91 16.55 -2.73 7.86
CA TRP A 91 15.53 -3.63 8.38
C TRP A 91 14.21 -3.60 7.62
N ASN A 92 14.12 -2.77 6.57
CA ASN A 92 12.96 -2.72 5.69
C ASN A 92 12.77 -4.07 4.98
N VAL A 93 11.69 -4.77 5.32
CA VAL A 93 11.34 -6.08 4.79
C VAL A 93 10.89 -5.97 3.33
N ALA A 94 10.16 -4.92 2.95
CA ALA A 94 9.66 -4.76 1.58
C ALA A 94 10.82 -4.69 0.57
N SER A 95 11.87 -3.91 0.84
CA SER A 95 13.05 -3.83 -0.03
C SER A 95 13.79 -5.16 -0.13
N ARG A 96 13.84 -5.94 0.96
CA ARG A 96 14.41 -7.29 0.96
C ARG A 96 13.58 -8.28 0.13
N LEU A 97 12.25 -8.21 0.22
CA LEU A 97 11.35 -9.07 -0.57
C LEU A 97 11.43 -8.73 -2.07
N ILE A 98 11.53 -7.46 -2.44
CA ILE A 98 11.76 -7.03 -3.83
C ILE A 98 13.07 -7.64 -4.36
N ALA A 99 14.17 -7.50 -3.63
CA ALA A 99 15.46 -8.10 -4.01
C ALA A 99 15.45 -9.65 -4.02
N THR A 100 14.51 -10.27 -3.32
CA THR A 100 14.26 -11.72 -3.40
C THR A 100 13.47 -12.07 -4.66
N LEU A 101 12.45 -11.28 -5.03
CA LEU A 101 11.69 -11.47 -6.28
C LEU A 101 12.59 -11.38 -7.52
N GLU A 102 13.41 -10.33 -7.63
CA GLU A 102 14.38 -10.16 -8.72
C GLU A 102 15.25 -11.42 -8.90
N ARG A 103 15.70 -11.99 -7.78
CA ARG A 103 16.54 -13.19 -7.78
C ARG A 103 15.77 -14.43 -8.21
N LEU A 104 14.54 -14.62 -7.70
CA LEU A 104 13.70 -15.77 -8.00
C LEU A 104 13.29 -15.80 -9.48
N MET A 105 13.00 -14.64 -10.08
CA MET A 105 12.69 -14.54 -11.50
C MET A 105 13.85 -14.94 -12.41
N GLY A 106 15.09 -14.84 -11.94
CA GLY A 106 16.27 -15.33 -12.65
C GLY A 106 16.55 -16.84 -12.47
N LEU A 107 15.79 -17.56 -11.63
CA LEU A 107 16.03 -18.99 -11.37
C LEU A 107 15.20 -19.88 -12.31
N HIS A 108 15.89 -20.79 -13.00
CA HIS A 108 15.30 -21.69 -14.01
C HIS A 108 14.75 -22.99 -13.40
N SER A 109 13.80 -22.90 -12.45
CA SER A 109 13.11 -24.08 -11.91
C SER A 109 11.64 -23.80 -11.55
N ALA A 110 10.79 -23.81 -12.58
CA ALA A 110 9.42 -23.26 -12.53
C ALA A 110 8.61 -23.68 -11.29
N SER A 111 8.28 -24.97 -11.11
CA SER A 111 7.22 -25.35 -10.14
C SER A 111 7.52 -25.04 -8.67
N THR A 112 8.76 -25.24 -8.21
CA THR A 112 9.14 -24.95 -6.81
C THR A 112 9.39 -23.47 -6.60
N THR A 113 9.88 -22.78 -7.63
CA THR A 113 10.15 -21.34 -7.60
C THR A 113 8.84 -20.55 -7.61
N ASP A 114 7.83 -20.98 -8.36
CA ASP A 114 6.50 -20.36 -8.43
C ASP A 114 5.85 -20.24 -7.04
N LEU A 115 5.91 -21.30 -6.24
CA LEU A 115 5.37 -21.29 -4.87
C LEU A 115 6.11 -20.29 -3.96
N VAL A 116 7.41 -20.10 -4.19
CA VAL A 116 8.22 -19.16 -3.41
C VAL A 116 7.99 -17.73 -3.89
N ILE A 117 7.79 -17.51 -5.20
CA ILE A 117 7.36 -16.22 -5.75
C ILE A 117 6.01 -15.82 -5.16
N LEU A 118 5.01 -16.71 -5.18
CA LEU A 118 3.69 -16.46 -4.60
C LEU A 118 3.80 -16.07 -3.12
N SER A 119 4.53 -16.84 -2.31
CA SER A 119 4.74 -16.51 -0.90
C SER A 119 5.48 -15.18 -0.69
N THR A 120 6.40 -14.83 -1.58
CA THR A 120 7.11 -13.54 -1.54
C THR A 120 6.17 -12.38 -1.87
N LEU A 121 5.30 -12.53 -2.88
CA LEU A 121 4.30 -11.53 -3.25
C LEU A 121 3.23 -11.34 -2.16
N ASP A 122 2.75 -12.43 -1.54
CA ASP A 122 1.81 -12.37 -0.40
C ASP A 122 2.39 -11.56 0.76
N LEU A 123 3.64 -11.85 1.13
CA LEU A 123 4.33 -11.13 2.21
C LEU A 123 4.60 -9.67 1.81
N LEU A 124 4.98 -9.42 0.57
CA LEU A 124 5.21 -8.06 0.09
C LEU A 124 3.92 -7.23 0.16
N GLN A 125 2.80 -7.79 -0.31
CA GLN A 125 1.49 -7.14 -0.17
C GLN A 125 1.17 -6.80 1.29
N GLY A 126 1.30 -7.79 2.19
CA GLY A 126 1.03 -7.61 3.61
C GLY A 126 1.92 -6.54 4.25
N VAL A 127 3.21 -6.52 3.94
CA VAL A 127 4.15 -5.51 4.46
C VAL A 127 3.80 -4.11 3.94
N LEU A 128 3.40 -3.96 2.68
CA LEU A 128 2.98 -2.66 2.12
C LEU A 128 1.65 -2.14 2.72
N LEU A 129 0.81 -3.04 3.22
CA LEU A 129 -0.39 -2.68 3.99
C LEU A 129 -0.06 -2.26 5.42
N LEU A 130 0.86 -2.97 6.08
CA LEU A 130 1.28 -2.68 7.45
C LEU A 130 2.19 -1.45 7.56
N HIS A 131 2.99 -1.18 6.52
CA HIS A 131 3.93 -0.06 6.46
C HIS A 131 3.74 0.72 5.14
N PRO A 132 2.72 1.60 5.07
CA PRO A 132 2.48 2.44 3.89
C PRO A 132 3.69 3.23 3.36
N PRO A 133 4.63 3.74 4.20
CA PRO A 133 5.82 4.42 3.69
C PRO A 133 6.69 3.56 2.76
N SER A 134 6.68 2.23 2.93
CA SER A 134 7.40 1.31 2.02
C SER A 134 6.86 1.32 0.60
N ARG A 135 5.65 1.84 0.34
CA ARG A 135 5.12 1.97 -1.03
C ARG A 135 5.98 2.89 -1.87
N THR A 136 6.68 3.86 -1.27
CA THR A 136 7.56 4.80 -2.00
C THR A 136 8.73 4.13 -2.72
N LEU A 137 9.05 2.86 -2.39
CA LEU A 137 10.01 2.05 -3.13
C LEU A 137 9.65 1.96 -4.63
N PHE A 138 8.36 1.91 -4.95
CA PHE A 138 7.86 1.80 -6.33
C PHE A 138 7.81 3.13 -7.10
N ASN A 139 8.30 4.23 -6.52
CA ASN A 139 8.61 5.43 -7.31
C ASN A 139 9.76 5.16 -8.30
N ARG A 140 10.58 4.14 -8.02
CA ARG A 140 11.66 3.68 -8.90
C ARG A 140 11.09 2.81 -10.01
N GLU A 141 11.42 3.15 -11.24
CA GLU A 141 10.98 2.41 -12.43
C GLU A 141 11.41 0.94 -12.39
N ASP A 142 12.64 0.63 -11.94
CA ASP A 142 13.11 -0.77 -11.82
C ASP A 142 12.17 -1.66 -11.00
N TYR A 143 11.72 -1.15 -9.85
CA TYR A 143 10.87 -1.91 -8.93
C TYR A 143 9.43 -2.00 -9.42
N MET A 144 8.96 -1.00 -10.15
CA MET A 144 7.65 -1.06 -10.80
C MET A 144 7.68 -2.03 -12.00
N ASN A 145 8.72 -1.97 -12.84
CA ASN A 145 8.93 -2.91 -13.94
C ASN A 145 8.98 -4.35 -13.46
N LEU A 146 9.65 -4.62 -12.31
CA LEU A 146 9.64 -5.96 -11.72
C LEU A 146 8.22 -6.50 -11.47
N LEU A 147 7.27 -5.67 -11.03
CA LEU A 147 5.87 -6.09 -10.88
C LEU A 147 5.19 -6.29 -12.22
N LEU A 148 5.51 -5.48 -13.23
CA LEU A 148 4.96 -5.61 -14.59
C LEU A 148 5.49 -6.85 -15.30
N ASP A 149 6.75 -7.21 -15.12
CA ASP A 149 7.37 -8.42 -15.69
C ASP A 149 6.70 -9.70 -15.16
N LEU A 150 6.24 -9.69 -13.91
CA LEU A 150 5.44 -10.79 -13.34
C LEU A 150 4.05 -10.94 -13.99
N LEU A 151 3.59 -9.95 -14.75
CA LEU A 151 2.34 -10.00 -15.52
C LEU A 151 2.52 -10.63 -16.92
N ASP A 152 3.74 -10.95 -17.32
CA ASP A 152 4.02 -11.58 -18.62
C ASP A 152 3.18 -12.87 -18.81
N ALA A 153 2.72 -13.11 -20.05
CA ALA A 153 1.83 -14.21 -20.39
C ALA A 153 2.46 -15.60 -20.18
N SER A 154 3.78 -15.70 -20.09
CA SER A 154 4.51 -16.94 -19.77
C SER A 154 4.40 -17.34 -18.29
N ASN A 155 4.10 -16.39 -17.40
CA ASN A 155 3.98 -16.66 -15.98
C ASN A 155 2.64 -17.35 -15.63
N PRO A 156 2.62 -18.21 -14.60
CA PRO A 156 1.40 -18.84 -14.13
C PRO A 156 0.30 -17.82 -13.76
N PRO A 157 -0.99 -18.09 -14.06
CA PRO A 157 -2.11 -17.20 -13.74
C PRO A 157 -2.20 -16.75 -12.27
N LYS A 158 -1.78 -17.62 -11.35
CA LYS A 158 -1.73 -17.29 -9.91
C LYS A 158 -0.70 -16.20 -9.60
N ILE A 159 0.47 -16.24 -10.24
CA ILE A 159 1.51 -15.23 -10.06
C ILE A 159 1.04 -13.89 -10.63
N GLN A 160 0.47 -13.89 -11.84
CA GLN A 160 -0.10 -12.70 -12.46
C GLN A 160 -1.19 -12.07 -11.58
N SER A 161 -2.11 -12.89 -11.06
CA SER A 161 -3.18 -12.43 -10.16
C SER A 161 -2.63 -11.82 -8.87
N GLN A 162 -1.63 -12.44 -8.26
CA GLN A 162 -1.02 -11.95 -7.02
C GLN A 162 -0.17 -10.70 -7.26
N ALA A 163 0.54 -10.61 -8.38
CA ALA A 163 1.28 -9.42 -8.80
C ALA A 163 0.34 -8.22 -9.01
N LEU A 164 -0.85 -8.42 -9.61
CA LEU A 164 -1.87 -7.37 -9.71
C LEU A 164 -2.32 -6.86 -8.34
N LEU A 165 -2.48 -7.73 -7.34
CA LEU A 165 -2.84 -7.33 -5.97
C LEU A 165 -1.72 -6.54 -5.28
N VAL A 166 -0.46 -6.94 -5.47
CA VAL A 166 0.70 -6.17 -5.00
C VAL A 166 0.75 -4.81 -5.69
N LEU A 167 0.49 -4.75 -7.00
CA LEU A 167 0.44 -3.52 -7.77
C LEU A 167 -0.65 -2.57 -7.25
N VAL A 168 -1.89 -3.03 -7.06
CA VAL A 168 -2.95 -2.22 -6.41
C VAL A 168 -2.46 -1.66 -5.08
N THR A 169 -1.85 -2.50 -4.24
CA THR A 169 -1.35 -2.11 -2.92
C THR A 169 -0.23 -1.07 -3.00
N ALA A 170 0.67 -1.19 -3.98
CA ALA A 170 1.74 -0.25 -4.22
C ALA A 170 1.20 1.12 -4.67
N LEU A 171 0.17 1.14 -5.52
CA LEU A 171 -0.43 2.38 -6.03
C LEU A 171 -1.42 3.05 -5.04
N LEU A 172 -1.94 2.29 -4.07
CA LEU A 172 -2.96 2.74 -3.14
C LEU A 172 -2.52 3.99 -2.35
N ALA A 173 -3.27 5.07 -2.52
CA ALA A 173 -3.03 6.38 -1.90
C ALA A 173 -1.60 6.92 -2.13
N ASN A 174 -0.95 6.50 -3.21
CA ASN A 174 0.38 6.98 -3.59
C ASN A 174 0.41 7.34 -5.09
N PRO A 175 -0.03 8.55 -5.44
CA PRO A 175 -0.24 8.91 -6.83
C PRO A 175 1.09 9.11 -7.59
N LYS A 176 2.21 9.31 -6.87
CA LYS A 176 3.56 9.28 -7.48
C LYS A 176 3.88 7.91 -8.08
N ASN A 177 3.59 6.82 -7.36
CA ASN A 177 3.73 5.48 -7.92
C ASN A 177 2.82 5.28 -9.14
N THR A 178 1.60 5.83 -9.13
CA THR A 178 0.70 5.78 -10.28
C THR A 178 1.32 6.50 -11.49
N ARG A 179 1.99 7.63 -11.29
CA ARG A 179 2.74 8.31 -12.37
C ARG A 179 3.89 7.47 -12.90
N THR A 180 4.67 6.83 -12.03
CA THR A 180 5.75 5.91 -12.44
C THR A 180 5.18 4.76 -13.28
N PHE A 181 4.11 4.11 -12.81
CA PHE A 181 3.40 3.04 -13.53
C PHE A 181 2.92 3.48 -14.92
N GLU A 182 2.33 4.66 -15.04
CA GLU A 182 1.87 5.19 -16.33
C GLU A 182 3.03 5.53 -17.28
N THR A 183 4.15 6.02 -16.75
CA THR A 183 5.30 6.47 -17.55
C THR A 183 6.02 5.30 -18.21
N ILE A 184 6.00 4.12 -17.58
CA ILE A 184 6.61 2.89 -18.09
C ILE A 184 5.60 1.97 -18.80
N ASP A 185 4.54 2.55 -19.39
CA ASP A 185 3.52 1.83 -20.15
C ASP A 185 2.77 0.73 -19.37
N GLY A 186 2.66 0.86 -18.05
CA GLY A 186 1.96 -0.11 -17.21
C GLY A 186 0.48 -0.31 -17.60
N LEU A 187 -0.18 0.75 -18.09
CA LEU A 187 -1.55 0.66 -18.64
C LEU A 187 -1.61 -0.22 -19.89
N LEU A 188 -0.63 -0.11 -20.78
CA LEU A 188 -0.56 -0.95 -21.97
C LEU A 188 -0.38 -2.42 -21.55
N THR A 189 0.50 -2.70 -20.59
CA THR A 189 0.73 -4.06 -20.07
C THR A 189 -0.56 -4.67 -19.51
N VAL A 190 -1.24 -3.97 -18.59
CA VAL A 190 -2.47 -4.49 -17.97
C VAL A 190 -3.61 -4.64 -18.98
N THR A 191 -3.82 -3.66 -19.87
CA THR A 191 -4.88 -3.75 -20.87
C THR A 191 -4.60 -4.82 -21.93
N SER A 192 -3.34 -5.06 -22.29
CA SER A 192 -2.95 -6.14 -23.19
C SER A 192 -3.22 -7.50 -22.56
N LEU A 193 -2.90 -7.67 -21.27
CA LEU A 193 -3.24 -8.86 -20.50
C LEU A 193 -4.76 -9.07 -20.44
N PHE A 194 -5.55 -8.02 -20.22
CA PHE A 194 -7.02 -8.11 -20.21
C PHE A 194 -7.62 -8.50 -21.58
N LYS A 195 -7.13 -7.88 -22.67
CA LYS A 195 -7.61 -8.10 -24.05
C LYS A 195 -7.24 -9.47 -24.60
N SER A 196 -6.11 -10.03 -24.17
CA SER A 196 -5.63 -11.30 -24.72
C SER A 196 -6.65 -12.42 -24.51
N ARG A 197 -6.85 -13.24 -25.55
CA ARG A 197 -7.75 -14.40 -25.51
C ARG A 197 -7.16 -15.57 -24.73
N SER A 198 -5.83 -15.64 -24.60
CA SER A 198 -5.14 -16.70 -23.85
C SER A 198 -5.13 -16.47 -22.34
N THR A 199 -5.45 -15.26 -21.88
CA THR A 199 -5.45 -14.91 -20.46
C THR A 199 -6.54 -15.68 -19.71
N ALA A 200 -6.15 -16.33 -18.61
CA ALA A 200 -7.05 -17.07 -17.74
C ALA A 200 -8.17 -16.18 -17.19
N LYS A 201 -9.38 -16.75 -17.01
CA LYS A 201 -10.56 -16.01 -16.52
C LYS A 201 -10.29 -15.29 -15.20
N GLU A 202 -9.59 -15.93 -14.26
CA GLU A 202 -9.27 -15.33 -12.96
C GLU A 202 -8.40 -14.08 -13.10
N VAL A 203 -7.42 -14.09 -14.01
CA VAL A 203 -6.54 -12.94 -14.28
C VAL A 203 -7.33 -11.83 -14.98
N LYS A 204 -8.27 -12.16 -15.87
CA LYS A 204 -9.18 -11.17 -16.46
C LYS A 204 -10.05 -10.46 -15.42
N MET A 205 -10.53 -11.20 -14.42
CA MET A 205 -11.27 -10.59 -13.31
C MET A 205 -10.36 -9.66 -12.50
N ARG A 206 -9.13 -10.08 -12.17
CA ARG A 206 -8.17 -9.23 -11.45
C ARG A 206 -7.74 -7.98 -12.20
N THR A 207 -7.53 -8.09 -13.52
CA THR A 207 -7.22 -6.93 -14.36
C THR A 207 -8.41 -5.96 -14.41
N LEU A 208 -9.65 -6.46 -14.48
CA LEU A 208 -10.84 -5.61 -14.40
C LEU A 208 -10.96 -4.89 -13.05
N GLU A 209 -10.76 -5.59 -11.93
CA GLU A 209 -10.70 -4.99 -10.59
C GLU A 209 -9.62 -3.90 -10.50
N PHE A 210 -8.44 -4.16 -11.08
CA PHE A 210 -7.37 -3.18 -11.17
C PHE A 210 -7.78 -1.95 -11.98
N LEU A 211 -8.46 -2.12 -13.13
CA LEU A 211 -8.92 -1.01 -13.95
C LEU A 211 -9.97 -0.16 -13.22
N TYR A 212 -10.89 -0.79 -12.49
CA TYR A 212 -11.82 -0.07 -11.62
C TYR A 212 -11.07 0.73 -10.55
N PHE A 213 -10.14 0.11 -9.84
CA PHE A 213 -9.27 0.79 -8.87
C PHE A 213 -8.52 1.97 -9.49
N TYR A 214 -7.92 1.78 -10.68
CA TYR A 214 -7.17 2.83 -11.37
C TYR A 214 -8.07 4.02 -11.72
N LEU A 215 -9.35 3.81 -12.06
CA LEU A 215 -10.29 4.88 -12.37
C LEU A 215 -10.87 5.59 -11.13
N MET A 216 -10.75 5.00 -9.93
CA MET A 216 -11.22 5.65 -8.70
C MET A 216 -10.46 6.97 -8.42
N PRO A 217 -11.10 7.99 -7.83
CA PRO A 217 -10.43 9.23 -7.45
C PRO A 217 -9.21 9.00 -6.53
N GLU A 218 -8.12 9.73 -6.75
CA GLU A 218 -6.86 9.55 -5.99
C GLU A 218 -6.82 10.33 -4.68
N ALA A 219 -7.67 11.34 -4.56
CA ALA A 219 -7.86 12.15 -3.38
C ALA A 219 -9.37 12.20 -3.07
N PRO A 220 -9.77 12.39 -1.80
CA PRO A 220 -11.16 12.66 -1.47
C PRO A 220 -11.62 13.89 -2.28
N PRO A 221 -12.87 13.90 -2.77
CA PRO A 221 -13.38 15.03 -3.53
C PRO A 221 -13.26 16.28 -2.67
N THR A 222 -12.42 17.22 -3.10
CA THR A 222 -12.34 18.53 -2.46
C THR A 222 -13.71 19.17 -2.69
N THR A 223 -14.48 19.36 -1.62
CA THR A 223 -15.67 20.20 -1.62
C THR A 223 -15.20 21.65 -1.83
N SER A 224 -14.86 21.98 -3.06
CA SER A 224 -14.66 23.36 -3.51
C SER A 224 -16.03 24.01 -3.67
N ALA A 225 -16.80 24.05 -2.58
CA ALA A 225 -17.91 24.97 -2.48
C ALA A 225 -17.32 26.28 -1.99
N SER A 226 -16.97 27.15 -2.92
CA SER A 226 -16.87 28.58 -2.64
C SER A 226 -18.16 28.97 -1.93
N ALA A 227 -18.08 29.25 -0.63
CA ALA A 227 -19.22 29.74 0.13
C ALA A 227 -19.74 31.01 -0.57
N PRO A 228 -20.98 31.05 -1.08
CA PRO A 228 -21.52 32.29 -1.60
C PRO A 228 -21.72 33.26 -0.43
N ASN A 229 -20.92 34.33 -0.41
CA ASN A 229 -21.13 35.51 0.41
C ASN A 229 -22.54 36.05 0.14
N THR A 230 -23.53 35.62 0.94
CA THR A 230 -24.91 36.09 0.90
C THR A 230 -25.44 36.27 2.31
N VAL A 231 -24.83 37.20 3.06
CA VAL A 231 -25.51 37.86 4.18
C VAL A 231 -25.08 39.32 4.26
N ALA A 232 -25.51 40.08 3.25
CA ALA A 232 -25.60 41.54 3.31
C ALA A 232 -27.03 41.94 2.95
N ALA A 233 -27.99 41.68 3.86
CA ALA A 233 -29.27 42.37 3.94
C ALA A 233 -30.07 41.80 5.13
N LEU A 234 -29.93 42.44 6.29
CA LEU A 234 -31.01 42.72 7.25
C LEU A 234 -30.34 43.44 8.43
N GLY A 235 -30.35 44.76 8.34
CA GLY A 235 -29.86 45.62 9.42
C GLY A 235 -30.75 45.51 10.64
N LEU A 236 -30.15 45.68 11.82
CA LEU A 236 -30.72 46.34 12.99
C LEU A 236 -29.59 46.59 14.02
N GLN A 237 -29.08 47.82 14.00
CA GLN A 237 -28.87 48.74 15.14
C GLN A 237 -28.16 48.32 16.45
N ARG A 238 -27.28 49.27 16.87
CA ARG A 238 -26.75 49.62 18.21
C ARG A 238 -25.50 48.87 18.68
N SER A 239 -24.44 49.46 19.24
CA SER A 239 -23.87 50.81 19.38
C SER A 239 -22.47 50.63 20.05
N PRO A 240 -21.58 51.64 20.02
CA PRO A 240 -20.12 51.49 20.19
C PRO A 240 -19.60 51.95 21.56
N SER A 241 -18.37 51.55 21.94
CA SER A 241 -17.51 52.27 22.92
C SER A 241 -16.05 51.79 22.79
N LYS A 242 -15.17 52.62 22.20
CA LYS A 242 -14.11 53.44 22.84
C LYS A 242 -12.86 52.62 23.26
N LEU A 243 -11.76 52.75 22.52
CA LEU A 243 -10.66 53.72 22.72
C LEU A 243 -9.71 53.32 23.87
N GLN A 244 -8.53 52.76 23.54
CA GLN A 244 -7.27 53.29 24.07
C GLN A 244 -6.04 52.83 23.27
N GLN A 245 -5.51 53.76 22.50
CA GLN A 245 -4.10 53.83 22.16
C GLN A 245 -3.30 54.14 23.43
N SER A 246 -2.17 53.46 23.62
CA SER A 246 -1.00 54.12 24.19
C SER A 246 0.27 53.49 23.64
N LYS A 247 1.07 54.39 23.07
CA LYS A 247 2.31 54.23 22.32
C LYS A 247 3.42 54.79 23.21
N GLN A 248 4.47 54.03 23.51
CA GLN A 248 5.79 54.54 23.94
C GLN A 248 6.78 53.35 23.96
N GLN A 249 7.69 53.25 23.00
CA GLN A 249 8.99 53.95 22.86
C GLN A 249 10.17 53.17 23.49
N ALA A 250 10.91 52.58 22.56
CA ALA A 250 12.36 52.33 22.50
C ALA A 250 13.25 52.79 23.68
N LEU A 251 14.11 51.85 24.11
CA LEU A 251 15.52 52.13 24.41
C LEU A 251 16.38 50.91 24.08
N ALA A 252 17.61 51.19 23.67
CA ALA A 252 18.54 50.34 22.92
C ALA A 252 19.24 49.23 23.72
N GLY A 253 19.83 48.26 22.99
CA GLY A 253 21.08 47.62 23.43
C GLY A 253 21.19 46.10 23.26
N HIS A 254 21.71 45.68 22.10
CA HIS A 254 22.68 44.57 21.93
C HIS A 254 22.46 43.22 22.65
N ALA A 255 22.02 42.21 21.91
CA ALA A 255 22.70 40.90 21.87
C ALA A 255 22.22 40.09 20.66
N ARG A 256 23.13 39.86 19.71
CA ARG A 256 22.99 38.90 18.62
C ARG A 256 23.09 37.49 19.20
N THR A 257 22.01 36.71 19.14
CA THR A 257 22.08 35.25 19.01
C THR A 257 21.02 34.78 18.04
N HIS A 258 21.51 34.27 16.92
CA HIS A 258 20.81 33.64 15.82
C HIS A 258 19.88 32.52 16.32
N SER A 259 18.57 32.69 16.18
CA SER A 259 17.58 31.61 16.28
C SER A 259 16.67 31.76 15.08
N GLY A 260 16.87 30.87 14.10
CA GLY A 260 16.09 30.82 12.87
C GLY A 260 14.66 30.43 13.18
N ASP A 261 13.77 31.38 12.97
CA ASP A 261 12.36 31.16 12.72
C ASP A 261 12.13 31.35 11.22
N SER A 262 11.26 30.51 10.66
CA SER A 262 10.61 30.68 9.37
C SER A 262 11.44 30.45 8.10
N ASP A 263 11.85 29.19 7.87
CA ASP A 263 11.85 28.65 6.51
C ASP A 263 10.62 27.74 6.37
N ARG A 264 9.49 28.37 6.00
CA ARG A 264 8.50 27.69 5.18
C ARG A 264 9.26 27.33 3.90
N MET A 265 9.71 26.08 3.81
CA MET A 265 10.09 25.53 2.52
C MET A 265 8.84 25.52 1.65
N ASP A 266 8.67 26.60 0.88
CA ASP A 266 7.99 26.55 -0.40
C ASP A 266 8.74 25.49 -1.21
N ILE A 267 8.23 24.27 -1.16
CA ILE A 267 8.65 23.19 -2.05
C ILE A 267 8.23 23.65 -3.43
N ASP A 268 9.22 24.01 -4.24
CA ASP A 268 9.10 24.28 -5.67
C ASP A 268 8.12 23.29 -6.32
N GLU A 269 6.92 23.80 -6.62
CA GLU A 269 5.82 23.10 -7.28
C GLU A 269 6.07 23.09 -8.80
N ASP A 270 7.20 22.51 -9.23
CA ASP A 270 7.51 22.30 -10.66
C ASP A 270 7.68 20.81 -11.00
N GLY A 271 6.90 19.97 -10.31
CA GLY A 271 6.67 18.58 -10.67
C GLY A 271 5.30 18.42 -11.35
N PRO A 272 5.12 17.45 -12.27
CA PRO A 272 3.80 17.14 -12.80
C PRO A 272 2.83 16.92 -11.64
N LYS A 273 1.67 17.60 -11.66
CA LYS A 273 0.63 17.53 -10.62
C LYS A 273 0.55 16.11 -10.08
N ALA A 274 0.86 15.95 -8.79
CA ALA A 274 1.06 14.64 -8.20
C ALA A 274 -0.18 13.75 -8.37
N THR A 275 -1.36 14.35 -8.43
CA THR A 275 -2.66 13.72 -8.64
C THR A 275 -3.24 14.05 -10.01
N LYS A 276 -3.86 13.06 -10.67
CA LYS A 276 -4.65 13.26 -11.89
C LYS A 276 -6.14 13.08 -11.62
N THR A 277 -6.97 13.81 -12.36
CA THR A 277 -8.42 13.67 -12.27
C THR A 277 -8.87 12.33 -12.85
N THR A 278 -10.08 11.88 -12.50
CA THR A 278 -10.66 10.68 -13.10
C THR A 278 -10.79 10.84 -14.63
N ASP A 279 -11.11 12.03 -15.13
CA ASP A 279 -11.20 12.29 -16.57
C ASP A 279 -9.84 12.17 -17.28
N ASP A 280 -8.77 12.68 -16.66
CA ASP A 280 -7.41 12.52 -17.20
C ASP A 280 -7.03 11.04 -17.28
N LYS A 281 -7.38 10.26 -16.24
CA LYS A 281 -7.12 8.82 -16.19
C LYS A 281 -7.94 8.05 -17.22
N GLN A 282 -9.20 8.43 -17.45
CA GLN A 282 -10.01 7.88 -18.54
C GLN A 282 -9.39 8.14 -19.90
N ARG A 283 -8.88 9.35 -20.16
CA ARG A 283 -8.18 9.69 -21.42
C ARG A 283 -6.93 8.85 -21.61
N LEU A 284 -6.15 8.61 -20.56
CA LEU A 284 -4.96 7.74 -20.61
C LEU A 284 -5.35 6.29 -20.90
N LEU A 285 -6.34 5.76 -20.19
CA LEU A 285 -6.81 4.39 -20.41
C LEU A 285 -7.44 4.22 -21.80
N GLY A 286 -8.13 5.26 -22.30
CA GLY A 286 -8.77 5.29 -23.62
C GLY A 286 -7.80 5.13 -24.79
N ARG A 287 -6.49 5.39 -24.58
CA ARG A 287 -5.44 5.12 -25.59
C ARG A 287 -5.23 3.63 -25.82
N HIS A 288 -5.60 2.79 -24.85
CA HIS A 288 -5.32 1.35 -24.88
C HIS A 288 -6.59 0.48 -24.89
N LEU A 289 -7.75 1.04 -24.53
CA LEU A 289 -9.04 0.36 -24.44
C LEU A 289 -10.15 1.24 -25.00
N ASN A 290 -11.02 0.70 -25.87
CA ASN A 290 -12.05 1.50 -26.57
C ASN A 290 -13.33 1.69 -25.72
N ASN A 291 -13.63 0.77 -24.82
CA ASN A 291 -14.88 0.74 -24.03
C ASN A 291 -14.74 1.37 -22.64
N VAL A 292 -13.88 2.38 -22.47
CA VAL A 292 -13.64 2.99 -21.15
C VAL A 292 -14.90 3.64 -20.57
N ALA A 293 -15.77 4.18 -21.43
CA ALA A 293 -17.03 4.78 -21.01
C ALA A 293 -17.96 3.78 -20.30
N GLU A 294 -18.03 2.53 -20.78
CA GLU A 294 -18.83 1.46 -20.14
C GLU A 294 -18.26 1.13 -18.75
N LEU A 295 -16.93 1.01 -18.62
CA LEU A 295 -16.30 0.78 -17.30
C LEU A 295 -16.57 1.93 -16.32
N VAL A 296 -16.57 3.17 -16.80
CA VAL A 296 -16.84 4.34 -15.95
C VAL A 296 -18.30 4.36 -15.51
N GLN A 297 -19.23 4.06 -16.43
CA GLN A 297 -20.65 3.96 -16.12
C GLN A 297 -20.91 2.85 -15.10
N ASP A 298 -20.38 1.64 -15.34
CA ASP A 298 -20.48 0.52 -14.40
C ASP A 298 -19.90 0.90 -13.02
N LEU A 299 -18.78 1.62 -12.99
CA LEU A 299 -18.20 2.08 -11.73
C LEU A 299 -19.11 3.08 -11.01
N GLN A 300 -19.73 4.03 -11.73
CA GLN A 300 -20.65 5.02 -11.15
C GLN A 300 -21.93 4.37 -10.62
N GLU A 301 -22.50 3.41 -11.35
CA GLU A 301 -23.69 2.66 -10.95
C GLU A 301 -23.40 1.76 -9.73
N ASN A 302 -22.19 1.20 -9.64
CA ASN A 302 -21.75 0.34 -8.54
C ASN A 302 -20.98 1.07 -7.41
N ALA A 303 -20.83 2.40 -7.47
CA ALA A 303 -20.05 3.23 -6.53
C ALA A 303 -20.65 3.33 -5.11
N VAL A 304 -21.47 2.36 -4.70
CA VAL A 304 -21.94 2.18 -3.32
C VAL A 304 -20.77 1.92 -2.34
N PHE A 305 -19.58 1.57 -2.84
CA PHE A 305 -18.36 1.40 -2.03
C PHE A 305 -17.72 2.70 -1.52
N GLY A 306 -18.19 3.88 -1.93
CA GLY A 306 -17.67 5.17 -1.43
C GLY A 306 -18.00 5.46 0.05
N GLY A 307 -18.95 4.74 0.66
CA GLY A 307 -19.38 4.97 2.05
C GLY A 307 -18.44 4.42 3.14
N ALA A 308 -17.47 3.58 2.80
CA ALA A 308 -16.61 2.91 3.79
C ALA A 308 -15.28 3.64 4.08
N ALA A 309 -14.95 4.70 3.33
CA ALA A 309 -13.74 5.49 3.54
C ALA A 309 -13.92 6.65 4.55
N ALA A 310 -15.11 6.78 5.15
CA ALA A 310 -15.48 7.85 6.09
C ALA A 310 -15.78 7.34 7.52
N ALA A 311 -15.22 6.20 7.93
CA ALA A 311 -15.34 5.68 9.31
C ALA A 311 -14.00 5.21 9.87
#